data_AF-A0A378JDP3-F1
#
_entry.id   AF-A0A378JDP3-F1
#
_cell.length_a   1.000
_cell.length_b   1.000
_cell.length_c   1.000
_cell.angle_alpha   90.00
_cell.angle_beta   90.00
_cell.angle_gamma   90.00
#
_symmetry.space_group_name_H-M   'P 1'
#
loop_
_entity.id
_entity.type
_entity.pdbx_description
1 polymer ?
#
loop_
_entity_poly.entity_id
_entity_poly.type
_entity_poly.pdbx_seq_one_letter_code
_entity_poly.pdbx_strand_id
1 'polypeptide(L)'
;MGGQLYLNNGQPPNRTNVCVSGYQRGTEDFALSNFDDNNGKGYDFIDPDIGLVHFQTSEHYLHFQKIKPEHKRDYYDTWKAEKDPLTILKGITEQSSPYYIPNDHHAYMNNNVFNKAWDNDKIFVQMQINAAKYQQSKEFRNSIQKSIELGDAFGDNKGPATIIEDTSSLKAGKKVEEEWGTGPGGKGKNILGNSQTAFAMLIKNKQFDKNSPMPELKTFKTTQVAGYYANAQTQYQQGVQVALTDVRKKSGKDQGFNQPDTSDLSPTLVQKTSATSIKNKQQNAQSFTTSPTPPQTHVNHHNPFQNLFSPPQPTYEYSKNRNQRLVIQNNRIVGYEFRRSSNSNWEKSGDLRQFQGLVDHFNQKRQRRSPDLHDKSSSIPQSSLTSPKSSQTPPKKGTSQEVSSAIQEMFDSKSAPKGSDIPVVSKGGMKGTFKMAFDTAQDAQTFKQLLNEFGFKGVSYYGAGEKYPMQHNGRELSHIVRFENDGNKATIPTEALDFLRIKLNDDEKVADIVEQMGFDRPELGNRYTF
;
A
#
# COMPACT_ATOMS: atom_id res chain seq x y z
N MET A 1 3.66 18.54 21.59
CA MET A 1 3.26 18.00 20.26
C MET A 1 1.75 18.14 20.11
N GLY A 2 1.18 17.98 18.92
CA GLY A 2 -0.22 18.27 18.60
C GLY A 2 -0.36 19.38 17.54
N GLY A 3 -1.31 19.28 16.62
CA GLY A 3 -1.51 20.24 15.53
C GLY A 3 -0.65 20.00 14.29
N GLN A 4 -0.51 21.05 13.47
CA GLN A 4 0.41 21.07 12.32
C GLN A 4 1.83 21.38 12.79
N LEU A 5 2.77 20.47 12.55
CA LEU A 5 4.12 20.50 13.09
C LEU A 5 5.18 20.52 12.00
N TYR A 6 6.20 21.33 12.19
CA TYR A 6 7.48 21.29 11.49
C TYR A 6 8.54 20.73 12.44
N LEU A 7 9.11 19.59 12.09
CA LEU A 7 10.20 18.90 12.78
C LEU A 7 11.52 19.43 12.24
N ASN A 8 12.24 20.20 13.04
CA ASN A 8 13.46 20.83 12.58
C ASN A 8 14.62 19.82 12.48
N ASN A 9 14.80 19.26 11.29
CA ASN A 9 15.94 18.42 10.95
C ASN A 9 17.08 19.21 10.26
N GLY A 10 17.01 20.55 10.23
CA GLY A 10 17.96 21.41 9.54
C GLY A 10 17.66 21.64 8.05
N GLN A 11 16.56 21.08 7.52
CA GLN A 11 16.10 21.29 6.15
C GLN A 11 14.85 22.18 6.13
N PRO A 12 14.61 22.98 5.07
CA PRO A 12 13.36 23.72 4.92
C PRO A 12 12.12 22.81 5.02
N PRO A 13 10.95 23.34 5.45
CA PRO A 13 9.72 22.57 5.56
C PRO A 13 9.37 21.83 4.27
N ASN A 14 9.19 20.52 4.37
CA ASN A 14 8.83 19.62 3.28
C ASN A 14 8.16 18.35 3.83
N ARG A 15 7.78 17.43 2.94
CA ARG A 15 7.04 16.21 3.29
C ARG A 15 7.74 15.31 4.31
N THR A 16 9.07 15.32 4.37
CA THR A 16 9.82 14.45 5.30
C THR A 16 9.92 15.04 6.70
N ASN A 17 9.58 16.30 6.91
CA ASN A 17 9.77 16.98 8.19
C ASN A 17 8.58 17.86 8.60
N VAL A 18 7.46 17.78 7.89
CA VAL A 18 6.18 18.40 8.28
C VAL A 18 5.11 17.33 8.41
N CYS A 19 4.32 17.40 9.48
CA CYS A 19 3.25 16.46 9.77
C CYS A 19 2.07 17.12 10.48
N VAL A 20 0.96 16.40 10.59
CA VAL A 20 -0.12 16.69 11.53
C VAL A 20 0.00 15.68 12.67
N SER A 21 -0.18 16.12 13.91
CA SER A 21 -0.08 15.27 15.08
C SER A 21 -1.34 15.40 15.92
N GLY A 22 -1.93 14.26 16.27
CA GLY A 22 -2.76 14.17 17.47
C GLY A 22 -1.83 14.00 18.67
N TYR A 23 -2.09 14.74 19.75
CA TYR A 23 -1.49 14.50 21.05
C TYR A 23 -2.57 14.62 22.14
N GLN A 24 -2.27 14.22 23.38
CA GLN A 24 -3.19 14.10 24.52
C GLN A 24 -4.39 15.06 24.57
N ARG A 25 -5.46 14.63 25.25
CA ARG A 25 -6.68 15.43 25.45
C ARG A 25 -6.35 16.86 25.88
N GLY A 26 -7.01 17.82 25.23
CA GLY A 26 -6.79 19.26 25.44
C GLY A 26 -5.74 19.88 24.51
N THR A 27 -5.07 19.10 23.66
CA THR A 27 -4.20 19.64 22.61
C THR A 27 -4.88 19.68 21.24
N GLU A 28 -4.33 20.50 20.34
CA GLU A 28 -4.84 20.63 18.98
C GLU A 28 -4.81 19.27 18.25
N ASP A 29 -5.85 19.01 17.47
CA ASP A 29 -6.04 17.79 16.69
C ASP A 29 -6.14 16.50 17.52
N PHE A 30 -6.44 16.58 18.84
CA PHE A 30 -6.72 15.40 19.68
C PHE A 30 -7.85 14.52 19.12
N ALA A 31 -8.77 15.09 18.33
CA ALA A 31 -9.81 14.33 17.64
C ALA A 31 -9.25 13.20 16.74
N LEU A 32 -7.97 13.25 16.34
CA LEU A 32 -7.29 12.15 15.66
C LEU A 32 -7.16 10.91 16.55
N SER A 33 -6.97 11.06 17.86
CA SER A 33 -6.81 9.92 18.77
C SER A 33 -8.08 9.07 18.84
N ASN A 34 -7.94 7.76 18.99
CA ASN A 34 -9.08 6.86 19.18
C ASN A 34 -9.78 7.06 20.55
N PHE A 35 -9.09 7.73 21.47
CA PHE A 35 -9.56 8.11 22.81
C PHE A 35 -10.40 9.38 22.84
N ASP A 36 -10.55 10.07 21.70
CA ASP A 36 -11.49 11.17 21.57
C ASP A 36 -12.93 10.65 21.70
N ASP A 37 -13.76 11.40 22.42
CA ASP A 37 -15.15 11.07 22.76
C ASP A 37 -16.16 11.98 22.06
N ASN A 38 -15.72 12.73 21.05
CA ASN A 38 -16.56 13.66 20.29
C ASN A 38 -17.30 14.68 21.17
N ASN A 39 -16.60 15.26 22.16
CA ASN A 39 -17.19 16.14 23.18
C ASN A 39 -18.34 15.45 23.95
N GLY A 40 -18.12 14.21 24.35
CA GLY A 40 -19.10 13.37 25.05
C GLY A 40 -20.20 12.78 24.18
N LYS A 41 -20.28 13.09 22.87
CA LYS A 41 -21.34 12.59 21.99
C LYS A 41 -21.13 11.15 21.54
N GLY A 42 -19.92 10.62 21.64
CA GLY A 42 -19.59 9.30 21.12
C GLY A 42 -19.67 9.19 19.60
N TYR A 43 -19.73 7.95 19.14
CA TYR A 43 -19.72 7.57 17.73
C TYR A 43 -20.63 6.36 17.48
N ASP A 44 -21.41 6.46 16.41
CA ASP A 44 -22.18 5.36 15.86
C ASP A 44 -21.36 4.59 14.80
N PHE A 45 -21.49 3.26 14.77
CA PHE A 45 -20.86 2.37 13.80
C PHE A 45 -21.86 1.33 13.28
N ILE A 46 -21.69 0.88 12.04
CA ILE A 46 -22.38 -0.32 11.54
C ILE A 46 -21.46 -1.52 11.76
N ASP A 47 -21.73 -2.27 12.83
CA ASP A 47 -21.08 -3.55 13.10
C ASP A 47 -21.57 -4.62 12.10
N PRO A 48 -20.66 -5.44 11.52
CA PRO A 48 -21.05 -6.46 10.55
C PRO A 48 -21.96 -7.55 11.11
N ASP A 49 -21.93 -7.79 12.42
CA ASP A 49 -22.61 -8.94 13.03
C ASP A 49 -23.90 -8.52 13.75
N ILE A 50 -23.90 -7.36 14.41
CA ILE A 50 -25.06 -6.91 15.22
C ILE A 50 -25.69 -5.58 14.78
N GLY A 51 -25.25 -5.02 13.64
CA GLY A 51 -25.82 -3.82 13.05
C GLY A 51 -25.38 -2.53 13.74
N LEU A 52 -26.29 -1.55 13.86
CA LEU A 52 -25.96 -0.24 14.43
C LEU A 52 -25.58 -0.36 15.92
N VAL A 53 -24.39 0.11 16.25
CA VAL A 53 -23.86 0.19 17.63
C VAL A 53 -23.36 1.58 17.94
N HIS A 54 -23.56 2.02 19.18
CA HIS A 54 -23.07 3.29 19.69
C HIS A 54 -22.01 3.07 20.79
N PHE A 55 -20.90 3.81 20.72
CA PHE A 55 -19.87 3.79 21.75
C PHE A 55 -19.36 5.19 22.09
N GLN A 56 -18.90 5.38 23.34
CA GLN A 56 -18.40 6.66 23.81
C GLN A 56 -17.12 7.12 23.09
N THR A 57 -16.27 6.19 22.67
CA THR A 57 -15.05 6.49 21.88
C THR A 57 -14.86 5.44 20.80
N SER A 58 -14.10 5.77 19.75
CA SER A 58 -13.72 4.81 18.72
C SER A 58 -12.83 3.67 19.22
N GLU A 59 -12.12 3.88 20.33
CA GLU A 59 -11.32 2.84 20.98
C GLU A 59 -12.20 1.67 21.43
N HIS A 60 -13.41 1.95 21.93
CA HIS A 60 -14.37 0.90 22.26
C HIS A 60 -14.71 0.04 21.05
N TYR A 61 -15.04 0.67 19.93
CA TYR A 61 -15.38 -0.06 18.72
C TYR A 61 -14.20 -0.85 18.15
N LEU A 62 -12.99 -0.29 18.17
CA LEU A 62 -11.77 -0.98 17.73
C LEU A 62 -11.57 -2.30 18.47
N HIS A 63 -11.76 -2.29 19.79
CA HIS A 63 -11.62 -3.49 20.62
C HIS A 63 -12.84 -4.39 20.57
N PHE A 64 -14.03 -3.84 20.36
CA PHE A 64 -15.25 -4.59 20.13
C PHE A 64 -15.16 -5.49 18.89
N GLN A 65 -14.44 -5.07 17.85
CA GLN A 65 -14.18 -5.92 16.67
C GLN A 65 -13.33 -7.17 16.99
N LYS A 66 -12.68 -7.25 18.15
CA LYS A 66 -11.88 -8.41 18.56
C LYS A 66 -12.70 -9.53 19.20
N ILE A 67 -14.00 -9.32 19.37
CA ILE A 67 -14.94 -10.26 19.99
C ILE A 67 -15.58 -11.09 18.88
N LYS A 68 -15.75 -12.40 19.11
CA LYS A 68 -16.44 -13.27 18.15
C LYS A 68 -17.90 -12.86 17.95
N PRO A 69 -18.46 -13.03 16.74
CA PRO A 69 -19.83 -12.64 16.41
C PRO A 69 -20.88 -13.12 17.42
N GLU A 70 -20.80 -14.38 17.84
CA GLU A 70 -21.74 -15.02 18.76
C GLU A 70 -21.77 -14.41 20.18
N HIS A 71 -20.73 -13.67 20.58
CA HIS A 71 -20.65 -13.02 21.90
C HIS A 71 -20.85 -11.51 21.85
N LYS A 72 -20.85 -10.89 20.66
CA LYS A 72 -20.87 -9.43 20.51
C LYS A 72 -22.05 -8.76 21.19
N ARG A 73 -23.24 -9.38 21.16
CA ARG A 73 -24.46 -8.78 21.75
C ARG A 73 -24.32 -8.61 23.27
N ASP A 74 -23.84 -9.64 23.96
CA ASP A 74 -23.66 -9.65 25.42
C ASP A 74 -22.64 -8.61 25.87
N TYR A 75 -21.51 -8.52 25.15
CA TYR A 75 -20.49 -7.52 25.44
C TYR A 75 -20.98 -6.10 25.10
N TYR A 76 -21.72 -5.93 24.01
CA TYR A 76 -22.27 -4.62 23.65
C TYR A 76 -23.19 -4.07 24.74
N ASP A 77 -24.08 -4.91 25.29
CA ASP A 77 -25.00 -4.49 26.35
C ASP A 77 -24.28 -4.01 27.60
N THR A 78 -23.10 -4.57 27.88
CA THR A 78 -22.26 -4.17 29.01
C THR A 78 -21.39 -2.95 28.68
N TRP A 79 -20.84 -2.88 27.47
CA TRP A 79 -19.85 -1.86 27.07
C TRP A 79 -20.47 -0.53 26.63
N LYS A 80 -21.71 -0.53 26.12
CA LYS A 80 -22.35 0.68 25.55
C LYS A 80 -22.50 1.84 26.53
N ALA A 81 -22.48 1.57 27.84
CA ALA A 81 -22.59 2.56 28.90
C ALA A 81 -21.23 2.94 29.52
N GLU A 82 -20.14 2.23 29.19
CA GLU A 82 -18.80 2.55 29.69
C GLU A 82 -18.26 3.79 28.98
N LYS A 83 -17.77 4.74 29.77
CA LYS A 83 -17.28 6.03 29.26
C LYS A 83 -15.78 6.02 29.10
N ASP A 84 -15.07 5.31 29.97
CA ASP A 84 -13.61 5.27 29.95
C ASP A 84 -13.13 4.06 29.12
N PRO A 85 -12.55 4.28 27.92
CA PRO A 85 -12.01 3.19 27.13
C PRO A 85 -10.91 2.42 27.87
N LEU A 86 -10.19 3.02 28.82
CA LEU A 86 -9.17 2.27 29.56
C LEU A 86 -9.77 1.12 30.39
N THR A 87 -11.03 1.23 30.81
CA THR A 87 -11.70 0.21 31.60
C THR A 87 -12.00 -1.05 30.78
N ILE A 88 -12.45 -0.88 29.52
CA ILE A 88 -12.63 -2.02 28.61
C ILE A 88 -11.30 -2.62 28.14
N LEU A 89 -10.24 -1.79 27.98
CA LEU A 89 -8.91 -2.27 27.57
C LEU A 89 -8.34 -3.23 28.61
N LYS A 90 -8.52 -2.93 29.91
CA LYS A 90 -8.16 -3.85 30.99
C LYS A 90 -8.86 -5.20 30.84
N GLY A 91 -10.10 -5.22 30.35
CA GLY A 91 -10.86 -6.45 30.08
C GLY A 91 -10.19 -7.41 29.10
N ILE A 92 -9.27 -6.93 28.26
CA ILE A 92 -8.56 -7.78 27.29
C ILE A 92 -7.42 -8.57 27.96
N THR A 93 -6.88 -8.06 29.06
CA THR A 93 -5.66 -8.60 29.68
C THR A 93 -5.81 -9.01 31.14
N GLU A 94 -6.80 -8.45 31.84
CA GLU A 94 -6.97 -8.60 33.29
C GLU A 94 -8.25 -9.38 33.60
N GLN A 95 -8.10 -10.59 34.14
CA GLN A 95 -9.22 -11.45 34.57
C GLN A 95 -10.09 -10.80 35.65
N SER A 96 -9.53 -9.90 36.45
CA SER A 96 -10.24 -9.16 37.48
C SER A 96 -11.12 -8.02 36.95
N SER A 97 -11.02 -7.70 35.65
CA SER A 97 -11.82 -6.63 35.06
C SER A 97 -13.29 -7.05 34.95
N PRO A 98 -14.26 -6.16 35.27
CA PRO A 98 -15.67 -6.43 35.01
C PRO A 98 -15.99 -6.56 33.51
N TYR A 99 -15.05 -6.18 32.64
CA TYR A 99 -15.15 -6.30 31.18
C TYR A 99 -14.27 -7.42 30.62
N TYR A 100 -13.84 -8.38 31.46
CA TYR A 100 -12.96 -9.45 31.03
C TYR A 100 -13.53 -10.23 29.84
N ILE A 101 -12.70 -10.42 28.81
CA ILE A 101 -13.01 -11.26 27.65
C ILE A 101 -12.19 -12.55 27.76
N PRO A 102 -12.84 -13.70 28.01
CA PRO A 102 -12.19 -15.00 27.92
C PRO A 102 -11.54 -15.23 26.55
N ASN A 103 -10.42 -15.94 26.52
CA ASN A 103 -9.67 -16.22 25.28
C ASN A 103 -10.52 -16.87 24.18
N ASP A 104 -11.44 -17.75 24.55
CA ASP A 104 -12.35 -18.43 23.64
C ASP A 104 -13.45 -17.50 23.08
N HIS A 105 -13.65 -16.33 23.68
CA HIS A 105 -14.54 -15.28 23.16
C HIS A 105 -13.82 -14.30 22.21
N HIS A 106 -12.48 -14.35 22.14
CA HIS A 106 -11.70 -13.52 21.22
C HIS A 106 -11.68 -14.12 19.80
N ALA A 107 -11.96 -13.28 18.79
CA ALA A 107 -11.93 -13.67 17.39
C ALA A 107 -10.50 -13.85 16.83
N TYR A 108 -9.51 -13.23 17.48
CA TYR A 108 -8.14 -13.16 16.97
C TYR A 108 -7.07 -13.63 17.96
N MET A 109 -7.42 -14.24 19.08
CA MET A 109 -6.43 -14.62 20.10
C MET A 109 -6.05 -16.10 19.99
N ASN A 110 -4.76 -16.37 19.80
CA ASN A 110 -4.17 -17.70 19.85
C ASN A 110 -3.04 -17.70 20.88
N ASN A 111 -3.00 -18.65 21.82
CA ASN A 111 -1.96 -18.76 22.85
C ASN A 111 -1.70 -17.43 23.61
N ASN A 112 -2.76 -16.73 24.01
CA ASN A 112 -2.70 -15.43 24.71
C ASN A 112 -2.09 -14.27 23.89
N VAL A 113 -1.99 -14.40 22.56
CA VAL A 113 -1.47 -13.35 21.67
C VAL A 113 -2.43 -13.13 20.50
N PHE A 114 -2.59 -11.87 20.07
CA PHE A 114 -3.34 -11.59 18.85
C PHE A 114 -2.61 -12.14 17.62
N ASN A 115 -3.34 -12.88 16.78
CA ASN A 115 -2.80 -13.54 15.62
C ASN A 115 -2.63 -12.58 14.42
N LYS A 116 -1.97 -13.05 13.36
CA LYS A 116 -1.72 -12.26 12.14
C LYS A 116 -3.00 -11.79 11.43
N ALA A 117 -4.14 -12.45 11.64
CA ALA A 117 -5.39 -12.00 11.02
C ALA A 117 -5.83 -10.65 11.60
N TRP A 118 -5.60 -10.40 12.90
CA TRP A 118 -5.83 -9.08 13.48
C TRP A 118 -4.90 -8.02 12.89
N ASP A 119 -3.63 -8.36 12.65
CA ASP A 119 -2.67 -7.43 12.04
C ASP A 119 -3.14 -6.92 10.68
N ASN A 120 -3.81 -7.78 9.90
CA ASN A 120 -4.39 -7.42 8.61
C ASN A 120 -5.70 -6.64 8.77
N ASP A 121 -6.60 -7.11 9.62
CA ASP A 121 -7.95 -6.54 9.72
C ASP A 121 -8.01 -5.20 10.46
N LYS A 122 -7.11 -4.96 11.43
CA LYS A 122 -7.11 -3.73 12.23
C LYS A 122 -6.95 -2.46 11.41
N ILE A 123 -6.27 -2.52 10.26
CA ILE A 123 -6.15 -1.39 9.32
C ILE A 123 -7.53 -1.05 8.75
N PHE A 124 -8.30 -2.04 8.30
CA PHE A 124 -9.63 -1.83 7.72
C PHE A 124 -10.65 -1.41 8.76
N VAL A 125 -10.60 -1.98 9.97
CA VAL A 125 -11.39 -1.52 11.12
C VAL A 125 -11.09 -0.06 11.40
N GLN A 126 -9.81 0.33 11.41
CA GLN A 126 -9.44 1.73 11.61
C GLN A 126 -9.90 2.64 10.46
N MET A 127 -9.96 2.16 9.22
CA MET A 127 -10.52 2.92 8.10
C MET A 127 -12.03 3.18 8.27
N GLN A 128 -12.79 2.18 8.72
CA GLN A 128 -14.20 2.37 9.07
C GLN A 128 -14.36 3.37 10.22
N ILE A 129 -13.51 3.28 11.25
CA ILE A 129 -13.47 4.24 12.36
C ILE A 129 -13.22 5.65 11.85
N ASN A 130 -12.20 5.85 11.01
CA ASN A 130 -11.88 7.16 10.43
C ASN A 130 -13.08 7.71 9.63
N ALA A 131 -13.78 6.87 8.88
CA ALA A 131 -14.98 7.25 8.15
C ALA A 131 -16.14 7.68 9.07
N ALA A 132 -16.41 6.92 10.13
CA ALA A 132 -17.44 7.25 11.12
C ALA A 132 -17.11 8.56 11.84
N LYS A 133 -15.86 8.72 12.29
CA LYS A 133 -15.36 9.97 12.89
C LYS A 133 -15.49 11.14 11.91
N TYR A 134 -15.18 10.95 10.63
CA TYR A 134 -15.31 12.00 9.61
C TYR A 134 -16.77 12.42 9.38
N GLN A 135 -17.75 11.53 9.48
CA GLN A 135 -19.16 11.90 9.37
C GLN A 135 -19.66 12.65 10.61
N GLN A 136 -19.19 12.25 11.80
CA GLN A 136 -19.82 12.64 13.07
C GLN A 136 -19.06 13.73 13.86
N SER A 137 -17.75 13.86 13.68
CA SER A 137 -16.89 14.83 14.39
C SER A 137 -16.41 15.95 13.45
N LYS A 138 -16.67 17.20 13.81
CA LYS A 138 -16.19 18.38 13.05
C LYS A 138 -14.69 18.55 13.23
N GLU A 139 -14.23 18.31 14.44
CA GLU A 139 -12.85 18.41 14.87
C GLU A 139 -11.99 17.40 14.10
N PHE A 140 -12.43 16.14 13.98
CA PHE A 140 -11.73 15.15 13.16
C PHE A 140 -11.67 15.54 11.68
N ARG A 141 -12.78 16.02 11.09
CA ARG A 141 -12.77 16.53 9.71
C ARG A 141 -11.75 17.64 9.50
N ASN A 142 -11.67 18.59 10.44
CA ASN A 142 -10.71 19.68 10.39
C ASN A 142 -9.27 19.15 10.43
N SER A 143 -8.96 18.18 11.30
CA SER A 143 -7.63 17.55 11.35
C SER A 143 -7.24 16.86 10.03
N ILE A 144 -8.17 16.12 9.42
CA ILE A 144 -7.97 15.50 8.11
C ILE A 144 -7.72 16.56 7.03
N GLN A 145 -8.49 17.65 7.04
CA GLN A 145 -8.33 18.74 6.09
C GLN A 145 -6.96 19.42 6.21
N LYS A 146 -6.44 19.63 7.42
CA LYS A 146 -5.09 20.17 7.65
C LYS A 146 -4.00 19.32 6.99
N SER A 147 -4.12 17.99 7.05
CA SER A 147 -3.18 17.07 6.38
C SER A 147 -3.23 17.25 4.85
N ILE A 148 -4.42 17.37 4.28
CA ILE A 148 -4.60 17.62 2.84
C ILE A 148 -3.97 18.95 2.44
N GLU A 149 -4.26 20.02 3.18
CA GLU A 149 -3.76 21.37 2.90
C GLU A 149 -2.24 21.48 3.00
N LEU A 150 -1.63 20.85 4.01
CA LEU A 150 -0.17 20.76 4.12
C LEU A 150 0.43 19.98 2.95
N GLY A 151 -0.19 18.85 2.59
CA GLY A 151 0.24 18.03 1.45
C GLY A 151 0.25 18.84 0.14
N ASP A 152 -0.79 19.65 -0.08
CA ASP A 152 -0.91 20.51 -1.25
C ASP A 152 0.06 21.70 -1.20
N ALA A 153 0.39 22.21 -0.01
CA ALA A 153 1.37 23.28 0.16
C ALA A 153 2.79 22.86 -0.22
N PHE A 154 3.13 21.56 -0.17
CA PHE A 154 4.44 21.09 -0.62
C PHE A 154 4.63 21.19 -2.14
N GLY A 155 3.53 21.22 -2.92
CA GLY A 155 3.60 21.33 -4.39
C GLY A 155 4.19 20.11 -5.11
N ASP A 156 4.35 18.97 -4.42
CA ASP A 156 4.98 17.75 -4.95
C ASP A 156 3.99 16.73 -5.53
N ASN A 157 2.68 17.01 -5.43
CA ASN A 157 1.58 16.17 -5.88
C ASN A 157 1.56 14.75 -5.30
N LYS A 158 2.20 14.50 -4.14
CA LYS A 158 2.24 13.16 -3.52
C LYS A 158 1.10 12.91 -2.53
N GLY A 159 0.10 13.79 -2.48
CA GLY A 159 -1.08 13.64 -1.62
C GLY A 159 -0.91 14.29 -0.24
N PRO A 160 -1.75 13.90 0.75
CA PRO A 160 -1.79 14.52 2.07
C PRO A 160 -0.47 14.42 2.84
N ALA A 161 -0.19 15.39 3.72
CA ALA A 161 0.95 15.32 4.64
C ALA A 161 0.75 14.20 5.68
N THR A 162 1.85 13.65 6.18
CA THR A 162 1.79 12.54 7.14
C THR A 162 1.07 12.97 8.41
N ILE A 163 0.15 12.12 8.87
CA ILE A 163 -0.46 12.21 10.21
C ILE A 163 0.29 11.26 11.13
N ILE A 164 0.65 11.73 12.33
CA ILE A 164 1.27 10.92 13.38
C ILE A 164 0.38 10.88 14.63
N GLU A 165 0.26 9.70 15.24
CA GLU A 165 -0.22 9.56 16.61
C GLU A 165 0.99 9.64 17.54
N ASP A 166 1.08 10.71 18.33
CA ASP A 166 2.19 10.86 19.25
C ASP A 166 1.93 10.14 20.58
N THR A 167 2.56 8.97 20.73
CA THR A 167 2.53 8.13 21.94
C THR A 167 3.82 8.27 22.77
N SER A 168 4.40 9.46 22.76
CA SER A 168 5.61 9.83 23.52
C SER A 168 5.50 9.74 25.04
N SER A 169 4.28 9.75 25.58
CA SER A 169 4.08 9.87 27.03
C SER A 169 4.40 8.56 27.74
N LEU A 170 5.50 8.55 28.47
CA LEU A 170 5.89 7.47 29.39
C LEU A 170 5.53 7.78 30.85
N LYS A 171 4.80 8.88 31.08
CA LYS A 171 4.62 9.52 32.40
C LYS A 171 3.83 8.66 33.41
N ALA A 172 3.36 7.47 33.02
CA ALA A 172 2.54 6.59 33.86
C ALA A 172 3.14 5.19 34.09
N GLY A 173 4.44 4.94 33.79
CA GLY A 173 5.02 3.60 33.94
C GLY A 173 4.36 2.52 33.08
N LYS A 174 3.54 2.94 32.10
CA LYS A 174 2.85 2.08 31.15
C LYS A 174 3.82 1.62 30.07
N LYS A 175 3.63 0.40 29.56
CA LYS A 175 4.38 -0.15 28.42
C LYS A 175 4.45 0.89 27.29
N VAL A 176 5.61 0.93 26.63
CA VAL A 176 5.83 1.72 25.43
C VAL A 176 4.79 1.32 24.37
N GLU A 177 4.05 2.29 23.84
CA GLU A 177 3.10 2.10 22.75
C GLU A 177 3.77 2.49 21.42
N GLU A 178 4.29 1.47 20.72
CA GLU A 178 5.00 1.60 19.44
C GLU A 178 4.25 0.96 18.27
N GLU A 179 3.05 0.42 18.50
CA GLU A 179 2.26 -0.19 17.45
C GLU A 179 1.33 0.83 16.79
N TRP A 180 0.47 1.48 17.58
CA TRP A 180 -0.51 2.42 17.07
C TRP A 180 0.07 3.81 16.81
N GLY A 181 1.08 4.21 17.59
CA GLY A 181 1.72 5.52 17.50
C GLY A 181 3.22 5.47 17.21
N THR A 182 3.86 6.63 17.38
CA THR A 182 5.30 6.82 17.10
C THR A 182 6.23 6.35 18.22
N GLY A 183 5.69 6.08 19.42
CA GLY A 183 6.44 5.74 20.62
C GLY A 183 7.32 6.89 21.13
N PRO A 184 8.04 6.73 22.25
CA PRO A 184 8.91 7.76 22.81
C PRO A 184 10.18 8.00 21.97
N GLY A 185 10.69 6.97 21.29
CA GLY A 185 11.89 7.03 20.47
C GLY A 185 11.64 7.50 19.02
N GLY A 186 10.38 7.66 18.62
CA GLY A 186 10.03 7.99 17.22
C GLY A 186 10.13 6.82 16.24
N LYS A 187 10.24 5.58 16.76
CA LYS A 187 10.44 4.35 15.97
C LYS A 187 9.20 3.47 15.86
N GLY A 188 8.07 3.90 16.44
CA GLY A 188 6.82 3.15 16.37
C GLY A 188 6.27 3.02 14.95
N LYS A 189 5.34 2.09 14.74
CA LYS A 189 4.75 1.77 13.43
C LYS A 189 3.74 2.81 12.95
N ASN A 190 3.20 3.64 13.86
CA ASN A 190 2.24 4.70 13.56
C ASN A 190 1.00 4.21 12.79
N ILE A 191 0.46 3.04 13.14
CA ILE A 191 -0.66 2.43 12.39
C ILE A 191 -1.87 3.36 12.36
N LEU A 192 -2.17 4.04 13.46
CA LEU A 192 -3.28 5.00 13.54
C LEU A 192 -3.06 6.16 12.57
N GLY A 193 -1.93 6.87 12.67
CA GLY A 193 -1.61 8.00 11.80
C GLY A 193 -1.51 7.62 10.32
N ASN A 194 -0.96 6.45 9.99
CA ASN A 194 -0.89 5.95 8.61
C ASN A 194 -2.28 5.69 8.03
N SER A 195 -3.19 5.08 8.80
CA SER A 195 -4.58 4.87 8.37
C SER A 195 -5.32 6.21 8.14
N GLN A 196 -5.05 7.21 8.96
CA GLN A 196 -5.67 8.54 8.83
C GLN A 196 -5.12 9.31 7.64
N THR A 197 -3.82 9.16 7.36
CA THR A 197 -3.19 9.72 6.16
C THR A 197 -3.76 9.07 4.89
N ALA A 198 -3.96 7.74 4.91
CA ALA A 198 -4.62 7.02 3.83
C ALA A 198 -6.09 7.45 3.66
N PHE A 199 -6.80 7.66 4.77
CA PHE A 199 -8.17 8.18 4.75
C PHE A 199 -8.23 9.61 4.20
N ALA A 200 -7.28 10.48 4.54
CA ALA A 200 -7.16 11.81 3.96
C ALA A 200 -7.01 11.76 2.43
N MET A 201 -6.35 10.72 1.89
CA MET A 201 -6.25 10.50 0.45
C MET A 201 -7.60 10.10 -0.16
N LEU A 202 -8.41 9.27 0.50
CA LEU A 202 -9.78 8.96 0.07
C LEU A 202 -10.63 10.24 -0.03
N ILE A 203 -10.55 11.11 0.98
CA ILE A 203 -11.26 12.39 1.01
C ILE A 203 -10.77 13.30 -0.13
N LYS A 204 -9.45 13.44 -0.29
CA LYS A 204 -8.85 14.26 -1.36
C LYS A 204 -9.30 13.80 -2.74
N ASN A 205 -9.42 12.49 -2.95
CA ASN A 205 -9.87 11.89 -4.20
C ASN A 205 -11.39 11.87 -4.37
N LYS A 206 -12.15 12.45 -3.41
CA LYS A 206 -13.62 12.49 -3.42
C LYS A 206 -14.26 11.10 -3.48
N GLN A 207 -13.62 10.12 -2.85
CA GLN A 207 -14.10 8.74 -2.78
C GLN A 207 -14.97 8.50 -1.54
N PHE A 208 -14.97 9.45 -0.61
CA PHE A 208 -15.82 9.48 0.56
C PHE A 208 -16.07 10.94 0.96
N ASP A 209 -17.26 11.24 1.50
CA ASP A 209 -17.59 12.54 2.06
C ASP A 209 -18.46 12.42 3.31
N LYS A 210 -18.77 13.56 3.95
CA LYS A 210 -19.54 13.60 5.21
C LYS A 210 -20.97 13.05 5.05
N ASN A 211 -21.55 13.16 3.85
CA ASN A 211 -22.92 12.77 3.53
C ASN A 211 -22.99 11.39 2.86
N SER A 212 -21.86 10.70 2.69
CA SER A 212 -21.83 9.29 2.28
C SER A 212 -22.76 8.44 3.16
N PRO A 213 -23.26 7.29 2.67
CA PRO A 213 -23.90 6.29 3.52
C PRO A 213 -23.02 5.91 4.71
N MET A 214 -23.64 5.43 5.79
CA MET A 214 -22.92 5.04 6.98
C MET A 214 -21.89 3.93 6.65
N PRO A 215 -20.63 4.08 7.06
CA PRO A 215 -19.55 3.20 6.62
C PRO A 215 -19.68 1.80 7.20
N GLU A 216 -19.72 0.80 6.33
CA GLU A 216 -19.64 -0.61 6.70
C GLU A 216 -18.19 -1.11 6.56
N LEU A 217 -17.74 -2.02 7.42
CA LEU A 217 -16.37 -2.55 7.38
C LEU A 217 -15.98 -3.09 5.99
N LYS A 218 -16.90 -3.81 5.35
CA LYS A 218 -16.68 -4.45 4.05
C LYS A 218 -16.36 -3.45 2.92
N THR A 219 -16.82 -2.20 3.02
CA THR A 219 -16.56 -1.19 1.97
C THR A 219 -15.11 -0.74 1.94
N PHE A 220 -14.35 -0.98 3.02
CA PHE A 220 -12.94 -0.61 3.11
C PHE A 220 -11.99 -1.76 2.81
N LYS A 221 -12.46 -3.01 2.82
CA LYS A 221 -11.66 -4.20 2.49
C LYS A 221 -11.41 -4.30 0.98
N THR A 222 -10.62 -3.36 0.44
CA THR A 222 -10.29 -3.26 -0.98
C THR A 222 -8.80 -3.07 -1.20
N THR A 223 -8.29 -3.53 -2.35
CA THR A 223 -6.89 -3.32 -2.76
C THR A 223 -6.51 -1.85 -2.84
N GLN A 224 -7.46 -0.99 -3.22
CA GLN A 224 -7.25 0.46 -3.29
C GLN A 224 -6.96 1.07 -1.92
N VAL A 225 -7.76 0.73 -0.90
CA VAL A 225 -7.55 1.20 0.48
C VAL A 225 -6.23 0.67 1.04
N ALA A 226 -5.92 -0.60 0.79
CA ALA A 226 -4.62 -1.18 1.17
C ALA A 226 -3.44 -0.43 0.50
N GLY A 227 -3.57 -0.05 -0.77
CA GLY A 227 -2.59 0.75 -1.49
C GLY A 227 -2.40 2.15 -0.89
N TYR A 228 -3.47 2.83 -0.49
CA TYR A 228 -3.37 4.11 0.21
C TYR A 228 -2.66 3.98 1.56
N TYR A 229 -2.94 2.91 2.31
CA TYR A 229 -2.25 2.63 3.57
C TYR A 229 -0.75 2.37 3.36
N ALA A 230 -0.38 1.52 2.40
CA ALA A 230 1.03 1.22 2.10
C ALA A 230 1.81 2.48 1.70
N ASN A 231 1.20 3.38 0.93
CA ASN A 231 1.80 4.66 0.56
C ASN A 231 1.97 5.57 1.79
N ALA A 232 0.96 5.66 2.66
CA ALA A 232 1.05 6.43 3.89
C ALA A 232 2.14 5.91 4.83
N GLN A 233 2.22 4.59 4.99
CA GLN A 233 3.26 3.92 5.78
C GLN A 233 4.65 4.23 5.23
N THR A 234 4.84 4.13 3.91
CA THR A 234 6.12 4.45 3.25
C THR A 234 6.49 5.91 3.48
N GLN A 235 5.54 6.84 3.31
CA GLN A 235 5.76 8.27 3.54
C GLN A 235 6.17 8.58 4.99
N TYR A 236 5.57 7.87 5.95
CA TYR A 236 5.96 7.99 7.35
C TYR A 236 7.37 7.43 7.58
N GLN A 237 7.62 6.16 7.24
CA GLN A 237 8.86 5.45 7.55
C GLN A 237 10.10 6.07 6.87
N GLN A 238 9.97 6.45 5.60
CA GLN A 238 11.09 7.01 4.82
C GLN A 238 11.20 8.54 4.98
N GLY A 239 10.24 9.18 5.62
CA GLY A 239 10.17 10.63 5.77
C GLY A 239 10.13 11.05 7.23
N VAL A 240 8.92 11.28 7.73
CA VAL A 240 8.68 11.90 9.05
C VAL A 240 9.29 11.09 10.20
N GLN A 241 9.33 9.76 10.12
CA GLN A 241 9.91 8.91 11.15
C GLN A 241 11.41 9.19 11.34
N VAL A 242 12.15 9.38 10.25
CA VAL A 242 13.58 9.71 10.27
C VAL A 242 13.79 11.06 10.95
N ALA A 243 13.07 12.09 10.50
CA ALA A 243 13.16 13.43 11.09
C ALA A 243 12.76 13.45 12.57
N LEU A 244 11.71 12.73 12.94
CA LEU A 244 11.22 12.64 14.32
C LEU A 244 12.24 11.92 15.23
N THR A 245 12.83 10.82 14.76
CA THR A 245 13.88 10.10 15.49
C THR A 245 15.08 11.01 15.75
N ASP A 246 15.54 11.74 14.72
CA ASP A 246 16.66 12.68 14.85
C ASP A 246 16.35 13.83 15.81
N VAL A 247 15.15 14.40 15.72
CA VAL A 247 14.71 15.48 16.60
C VAL A 247 14.65 15.02 18.06
N ARG A 248 14.13 13.83 18.33
CA ARG A 248 14.05 13.26 19.69
C ARG A 248 15.41 12.89 20.25
N LYS A 249 16.31 12.38 19.39
CA LYS A 249 17.71 12.16 19.76
C LYS A 249 18.40 13.47 20.13
N LYS A 250 18.21 14.52 19.34
CA LYS A 250 18.77 15.86 19.62
C LYS A 250 18.23 16.50 20.89
N SER A 251 16.98 16.20 21.29
CA SER A 251 16.46 16.69 22.57
C SER A 251 17.06 15.99 23.80
N GLY A 252 17.82 14.91 23.62
CA GLY A 252 18.35 14.09 24.72
C GLY A 252 17.26 13.34 25.50
N LYS A 253 16.06 13.19 24.91
CA LYS A 253 14.90 12.57 25.54
C LYS A 253 14.59 11.17 24.94
N ASP A 254 15.55 10.55 24.25
CA ASP A 254 15.35 9.37 23.39
C ASP A 254 15.51 8.00 24.08
N GLN A 255 15.62 7.94 25.41
CA GLN A 255 16.07 6.71 26.12
C GLN A 255 15.01 5.97 26.96
N GLY A 256 13.72 6.07 26.63
CA GLY A 256 12.71 5.16 27.17
C GLY A 256 12.22 5.48 28.60
N PHE A 257 11.83 4.44 29.34
CA PHE A 257 11.09 4.54 30.61
C PHE A 257 11.80 5.46 31.64
N ASN A 258 11.02 6.24 32.37
CA ASN A 258 11.47 7.24 33.37
C ASN A 258 12.12 8.53 32.81
N GLN A 259 12.02 8.78 31.50
CA GLN A 259 12.40 10.08 30.90
C GLN A 259 11.21 11.06 30.81
N PRO A 260 11.47 12.38 30.76
CA PRO A 260 10.44 13.39 30.52
C PRO A 260 9.71 13.14 29.18
N ASP A 261 8.42 13.45 29.16
CA ASP A 261 7.56 13.35 27.98
C ASP A 261 8.24 13.94 26.72
N THR A 262 8.42 13.10 25.68
CA THR A 262 9.01 13.50 24.40
C THR A 262 8.03 14.23 23.49
N SER A 263 6.84 14.57 23.98
CA SER A 263 5.92 15.53 23.35
C SER A 263 6.32 16.99 23.63
N ASP A 264 7.03 17.27 24.72
CA ASP A 264 7.42 18.64 25.07
C ASP A 264 8.80 18.94 24.52
N LEU A 265 8.89 18.95 23.18
CA LEU A 265 10.12 19.26 22.47
C LEU A 265 10.27 20.77 22.35
N SER A 266 11.51 21.25 22.55
CA SER A 266 11.83 22.67 22.46
C SER A 266 11.30 23.30 21.17
N PRO A 267 10.84 24.57 21.18
CA PRO A 267 10.50 25.34 19.98
C PRO A 267 11.64 25.43 18.94
N THR A 268 12.88 25.13 19.34
CA THR A 268 14.03 25.04 18.42
C THR A 268 14.07 23.74 17.62
N LEU A 269 13.38 22.71 18.10
CA LEU A 269 13.33 21.37 17.53
C LEU A 269 11.99 21.07 16.85
N VAL A 270 10.88 21.57 17.39
CA VAL A 270 9.55 21.42 16.80
C VAL A 270 8.80 22.73 16.85
N GLN A 271 8.15 23.08 15.73
CA GLN A 271 7.39 24.31 15.61
C GLN A 271 6.00 24.06 15.05
N LYS A 272 5.07 24.96 15.38
CA LYS A 272 3.82 25.05 14.65
C LYS A 272 4.07 25.53 13.22
N THR A 273 3.34 24.98 12.27
CA THR A 273 3.38 25.40 10.86
C THR A 273 1.97 25.51 10.30
N SER A 274 1.85 26.06 9.09
CA SER A 274 0.60 26.10 8.33
C SER A 274 0.88 25.97 6.84
N ALA A 275 -0.14 25.58 6.07
CA ALA A 275 -0.06 25.52 4.62
C ALA A 275 0.34 26.87 4.01
N THR A 276 -0.18 27.98 4.57
CA THR A 276 0.15 29.35 4.16
C THR A 276 1.62 29.67 4.42
N SER A 277 2.13 29.34 5.60
CA SER A 277 3.53 29.59 5.98
C SER A 277 4.50 28.85 5.06
N ILE A 278 4.17 27.61 4.67
CA ILE A 278 4.96 26.80 3.73
C ILE A 278 4.95 27.43 2.34
N LYS A 279 3.77 27.76 1.80
CA LYS A 279 3.63 28.39 0.47
C LYS A 279 4.40 29.71 0.37
N ASN A 280 4.37 30.51 1.43
CA ASN A 280 5.04 31.81 1.48
C ASN A 280 6.53 31.73 1.85
N LYS A 281 7.08 30.51 2.06
CA LYS A 281 8.47 30.30 2.54
C LYS A 281 8.80 31.09 3.82
N GLN A 282 7.80 31.28 4.68
CA GLN A 282 7.92 32.09 5.90
C GLN A 282 8.58 31.34 7.07
N GLN A 283 8.90 30.06 6.89
CA GLN A 283 9.63 29.26 7.87
C GLN A 283 11.01 28.91 7.32
N ASN A 284 12.03 29.51 7.94
CA ASN A 284 13.42 29.38 7.51
C ASN A 284 14.16 28.39 8.43
N ALA A 285 14.86 27.41 7.86
CA ALA A 285 15.62 26.42 8.63
C ALA A 285 16.82 27.04 9.39
N GLN A 286 17.28 28.22 8.95
CA GLN A 286 18.43 28.95 9.49
C GLN A 286 18.18 29.62 10.85
N SER A 287 16.92 29.76 11.29
CA SER A 287 16.58 30.43 12.55
C SER A 287 16.97 29.63 13.81
N PHE A 288 17.61 28.47 13.65
CA PHE A 288 17.86 27.49 14.72
C PHE A 288 19.33 27.11 14.90
N THR A 289 20.26 27.84 14.29
CA THR A 289 21.70 27.60 14.44
C THR A 289 22.25 28.30 15.68
N THR A 290 22.13 27.66 16.84
CA THR A 290 23.04 27.80 18.00
C THR A 290 23.13 26.40 18.62
N SER A 291 24.21 25.60 18.57
CA SER A 291 25.66 25.82 18.44
C SER A 291 26.35 24.50 17.97
N PRO A 292 27.70 24.38 18.10
CA PRO A 292 28.69 24.41 17.03
C PRO A 292 28.80 23.11 16.18
N THR A 293 29.34 23.33 14.98
CA THR A 293 29.68 22.38 13.91
C THR A 293 30.47 21.15 14.38
N PRO A 294 29.98 19.92 14.13
CA PRO A 294 30.84 18.75 13.91
C PRO A 294 31.26 18.70 12.42
N PRO A 295 32.38 18.04 12.08
CA PRO A 295 33.02 18.18 10.77
C PRO A 295 32.07 17.82 9.62
N GLN A 296 32.05 18.68 8.60
CA GLN A 296 31.37 18.41 7.33
C GLN A 296 31.93 17.12 6.71
N THR A 297 31.11 16.08 6.70
CA THR A 297 31.22 15.01 5.71
C THR A 297 30.25 15.34 4.59
N HIS A 298 30.81 15.74 3.44
CA HIS A 298 30.04 15.86 2.21
C HIS A 298 29.58 14.46 1.77
N VAL A 299 28.37 14.07 2.19
CA VAL A 299 27.67 12.95 1.58
C VAL A 299 26.89 13.51 0.39
N ASN A 300 27.39 13.22 -0.82
CA ASN A 300 26.66 13.48 -2.06
C ASN A 300 25.41 12.58 -2.09
N HIS A 301 24.26 13.11 -1.70
CA HIS A 301 22.97 12.53 -2.06
C HIS A 301 22.58 13.01 -3.46
N HIS A 302 23.05 12.29 -4.49
CA HIS A 302 22.35 12.27 -5.77
C HIS A 302 20.98 11.61 -5.52
N ASN A 303 19.92 12.40 -5.68
CA ASN A 303 18.53 11.99 -5.47
C ASN A 303 18.00 11.42 -6.81
N PRO A 304 17.88 10.08 -6.99
CA PRO A 304 17.57 9.51 -8.31
C PRO A 304 16.07 9.54 -8.67
N PHE A 305 15.20 10.10 -7.82
CA PHE A 305 13.75 9.93 -7.97
C PHE A 305 12.99 11.25 -8.01
N GLN A 306 13.22 12.03 -9.08
CA GLN A 306 12.28 13.08 -9.50
C GLN A 306 11.14 12.54 -10.41
N ASN A 307 11.10 11.25 -10.77
CA ASN A 307 10.14 10.72 -11.75
C ASN A 307 9.30 9.52 -11.26
N LEU A 308 8.63 9.64 -10.10
CA LEU A 308 7.67 8.61 -9.64
C LEU A 308 6.24 9.11 -9.46
N PHE A 309 5.92 10.33 -9.92
CA PHE A 309 4.56 10.85 -9.95
C PHE A 309 4.19 11.28 -11.36
N SER A 310 3.94 10.29 -12.23
CA SER A 310 3.09 10.53 -13.39
C SER A 310 1.72 9.91 -13.09
N PRO A 311 0.60 10.66 -13.19
CA PRO A 311 -0.71 10.01 -13.27
C PRO A 311 -0.71 9.07 -14.50
N PRO A 312 -1.58 8.05 -14.57
CA PRO A 312 -1.68 7.22 -15.76
C PRO A 312 -1.83 8.13 -16.97
N GLN A 313 -0.84 8.07 -17.88
CA GLN A 313 -0.75 8.99 -19.01
C GLN A 313 -2.05 8.88 -19.82
N PRO A 314 -2.68 10.01 -20.17
CA PRO A 314 -3.84 9.98 -21.04
C PRO A 314 -3.46 9.31 -22.36
N THR A 315 -4.30 8.40 -22.81
CA THR A 315 -4.21 7.81 -24.14
C THR A 315 -4.99 8.68 -25.13
N TYR A 316 -4.75 8.54 -26.43
CA TYR A 316 -5.38 9.39 -27.44
C TYR A 316 -5.96 8.58 -28.59
N GLU A 317 -7.19 8.91 -29.01
CA GLU A 317 -7.80 8.39 -30.25
C GLU A 317 -7.78 9.52 -31.29
N TYR A 318 -7.19 9.29 -32.45
CA TYR A 318 -6.94 10.31 -33.47
C TYR A 318 -7.93 10.22 -34.63
N SER A 319 -8.30 11.37 -35.19
CA SER A 319 -9.03 11.43 -36.46
C SER A 319 -8.17 10.87 -37.59
N LYS A 320 -8.81 10.50 -38.71
CA LYS A 320 -8.13 9.98 -39.91
C LYS A 320 -7.05 10.93 -40.45
N ASN A 321 -7.27 12.24 -40.38
CA ASN A 321 -6.31 13.28 -40.81
C ASN A 321 -5.30 13.67 -39.71
N ARG A 322 -5.39 13.05 -38.52
CA ARG A 322 -4.51 13.26 -37.36
C ARG A 322 -4.40 14.72 -36.89
N ASN A 323 -5.41 15.54 -37.19
CA ASN A 323 -5.47 16.93 -36.74
C ASN A 323 -6.52 17.15 -35.64
N GLN A 324 -7.19 16.08 -35.22
CA GLN A 324 -8.09 16.06 -34.07
C GLN A 324 -7.79 14.80 -33.25
N ARG A 325 -7.94 14.89 -31.93
CA ARG A 325 -7.84 13.74 -31.03
C ARG A 325 -8.75 13.86 -29.81
N LEU A 326 -9.18 12.72 -29.31
CA LEU A 326 -9.80 12.55 -28.00
C LEU A 326 -8.71 12.28 -26.97
N VAL A 327 -8.82 12.88 -25.79
CA VAL A 327 -7.97 12.59 -24.62
C VAL A 327 -8.73 11.57 -23.77
N ILE A 328 -8.14 10.40 -23.54
CA ILE A 328 -8.80 9.26 -22.91
C ILE A 328 -8.06 8.85 -21.64
N GLN A 329 -8.77 8.79 -20.53
CA GLN A 329 -8.24 8.34 -19.24
C GLN A 329 -9.23 7.38 -18.59
N ASN A 330 -8.75 6.25 -18.08
CA ASN A 330 -9.59 5.18 -17.50
C ASN A 330 -10.75 4.76 -18.42
N ASN A 331 -10.47 4.60 -19.72
CA ASN A 331 -11.44 4.23 -20.76
C ASN A 331 -12.63 5.22 -20.92
N ARG A 332 -12.45 6.48 -20.51
CA ARG A 332 -13.41 7.58 -20.69
C ARG A 332 -12.77 8.74 -21.43
N ILE A 333 -13.56 9.43 -22.26
CA ILE A 333 -13.12 10.67 -22.91
C ILE A 333 -13.11 11.78 -21.86
N VAL A 334 -11.94 12.37 -21.62
CA VAL A 334 -11.71 13.42 -20.62
C VAL A 334 -11.32 14.77 -21.26
N GLY A 335 -11.15 14.82 -22.59
CA GLY A 335 -10.83 16.05 -23.30
C GLY A 335 -10.83 15.91 -24.82
N TYR A 336 -10.79 17.04 -25.51
CA TYR A 336 -10.82 17.17 -26.97
C TYR A 336 -9.75 18.15 -27.41
N GLU A 337 -8.93 17.76 -28.38
CA GLU A 337 -7.81 18.59 -28.85
C GLU A 337 -7.72 18.57 -30.37
N PHE A 338 -7.43 19.73 -30.98
CA PHE A 338 -7.20 19.86 -32.42
C PHE A 338 -5.90 20.58 -32.70
N ARG A 339 -5.45 20.53 -33.94
CA ARG A 339 -4.34 21.34 -34.45
C ARG A 339 -4.64 21.79 -35.87
N ARG A 340 -4.17 22.98 -36.23
CA ARG A 340 -4.46 23.59 -37.54
C ARG A 340 -3.72 22.92 -38.70
N SER A 341 -2.59 22.29 -38.43
CA SER A 341 -1.79 21.51 -39.38
C SER A 341 -1.00 20.42 -38.66
N SER A 342 -0.38 19.49 -39.41
CA SER A 342 0.43 18.40 -38.82
C SER A 342 1.61 18.87 -37.98
N ASN A 343 2.06 20.10 -38.19
CA ASN A 343 3.22 20.70 -37.53
C ASN A 343 2.82 21.74 -36.48
N SER A 344 1.52 21.97 -36.28
CA SER A 344 1.02 22.91 -35.28
C SER A 344 0.86 22.23 -33.92
N ASN A 345 0.96 23.04 -32.86
CA ASN A 345 0.70 22.60 -31.50
C ASN A 345 -0.76 22.17 -31.32
N TRP A 346 -1.01 21.29 -30.35
CA TRP A 346 -2.36 20.87 -29.97
C TRP A 346 -3.04 21.94 -29.13
N GLU A 347 -4.23 22.35 -29.56
CA GLU A 347 -5.11 23.32 -28.91
C GLU A 347 -6.30 22.57 -28.29
N LYS A 348 -6.65 22.88 -27.03
CA LYS A 348 -7.84 22.33 -26.37
C LYS A 348 -9.10 22.95 -26.97
N SER A 349 -10.12 22.14 -27.26
CA SER A 349 -11.41 22.63 -27.78
C SER A 349 -12.53 22.39 -26.78
N GLY A 350 -13.40 23.39 -26.62
CA GLY A 350 -14.69 23.27 -25.93
C GLY A 350 -15.86 22.94 -26.86
N ASP A 351 -15.66 22.97 -28.19
CA ASP A 351 -16.71 22.68 -29.17
C ASP A 351 -16.75 21.19 -29.51
N LEU A 352 -17.66 20.49 -28.82
CA LEU A 352 -17.85 19.04 -28.88
C LEU A 352 -18.35 18.56 -30.25
N ARG A 353 -19.05 19.41 -31.01
CA ARG A 353 -19.73 19.00 -32.27
C ARG A 353 -18.74 18.57 -33.35
N GLN A 354 -17.53 19.13 -33.35
CA GLN A 354 -16.49 18.87 -34.34
C GLN A 354 -15.77 17.52 -34.13
N PHE A 355 -16.00 16.87 -32.99
CA PHE A 355 -15.38 15.59 -32.62
C PHE A 355 -16.37 14.42 -32.62
N GLN A 356 -17.64 14.66 -33.00
CA GLN A 356 -18.70 13.66 -32.87
C GLN A 356 -18.37 12.34 -33.58
N GLY A 357 -17.86 12.39 -34.82
CA GLY A 357 -17.47 11.17 -35.54
C GLY A 357 -16.33 10.38 -34.87
N LEU A 358 -15.45 11.06 -34.12
CA LEU A 358 -14.40 10.43 -33.32
C LEU A 358 -14.94 9.80 -32.04
N VAL A 359 -15.88 10.49 -31.38
CA VAL A 359 -16.60 10.00 -30.19
C VAL A 359 -17.41 8.75 -30.54
N ASP A 360 -18.13 8.78 -31.66
CA ASP A 360 -18.95 7.66 -32.13
C ASP A 360 -18.08 6.45 -32.45
N HIS A 361 -16.95 6.65 -33.15
CA HIS A 361 -15.99 5.60 -33.44
C HIS A 361 -15.38 4.99 -32.16
N PHE A 362 -15.01 5.82 -31.19
CA PHE A 362 -14.51 5.37 -29.89
C PHE A 362 -15.56 4.54 -29.13
N ASN A 363 -16.81 4.99 -29.11
CA ASN A 363 -17.91 4.28 -28.44
C ASN A 363 -18.28 2.97 -29.16
N GLN A 364 -18.25 2.94 -30.49
CA GLN A 364 -18.55 1.75 -31.28
C GLN A 364 -17.46 0.67 -31.12
N LYS A 365 -16.17 1.07 -31.01
CA LYS A 365 -15.07 0.18 -30.61
C LYS A 365 -15.26 -0.42 -29.21
N ARG A 366 -15.86 0.33 -28.29
CA ARG A 366 -16.16 -0.16 -26.94
C ARG A 366 -17.32 -1.14 -26.94
N GLN A 367 -18.38 -0.89 -27.71
CA GLN A 367 -19.52 -1.82 -27.82
C GLN A 367 -19.14 -3.16 -28.46
N ARG A 368 -18.23 -3.18 -29.46
CA ARG A 368 -17.71 -4.42 -30.05
C ARG A 368 -16.83 -5.27 -29.13
N ARG A 369 -16.46 -4.76 -27.94
CA ARG A 369 -15.70 -5.50 -26.92
C ARG A 369 -16.59 -6.07 -25.80
N SER A 370 -17.91 -6.00 -25.94
CA SER A 370 -18.88 -6.69 -25.10
C SER A 370 -19.48 -7.85 -25.90
N PRO A 371 -19.51 -9.11 -25.41
CA PRO A 371 -20.24 -10.17 -26.08
C PRO A 371 -21.74 -9.99 -25.85
N ASP A 372 -22.49 -9.74 -26.93
CA ASP A 372 -23.95 -9.88 -26.95
C ASP A 372 -24.32 -11.36 -26.71
N LEU A 373 -25.10 -11.59 -25.66
CA LEU A 373 -25.85 -12.83 -25.43
C LEU A 373 -27.21 -12.66 -26.09
N HIS A 374 -27.42 -13.25 -27.27
CA HIS A 374 -28.76 -13.69 -27.70
C HIS A 374 -28.67 -14.83 -28.72
N ASP A 375 -29.43 -15.89 -28.42
CA ASP A 375 -30.01 -16.89 -29.33
C ASP A 375 -29.09 -17.83 -30.14
N LYS A 376 -28.89 -19.06 -29.64
CA LYS A 376 -29.70 -20.25 -30.04
C LYS A 376 -29.17 -21.58 -29.51
N SER A 377 -30.10 -22.32 -28.89
CA SER A 377 -30.42 -23.75 -29.04
C SER A 377 -29.29 -24.77 -29.25
N SER A 378 -29.25 -25.72 -28.31
CA SER A 378 -28.58 -27.02 -28.39
C SER A 378 -29.00 -27.85 -29.60
N SER A 379 -28.01 -28.37 -30.32
CA SER A 379 -28.03 -29.70 -30.93
C SER A 379 -26.62 -30.07 -31.41
N ILE A 380 -26.03 -31.11 -30.82
CA ILE A 380 -24.85 -31.83 -31.34
C ILE A 380 -25.35 -32.77 -32.46
N PRO A 381 -24.54 -33.06 -33.51
CA PRO A 381 -23.87 -34.37 -33.52
C PRO A 381 -22.44 -34.39 -34.10
N GLN A 382 -21.76 -35.47 -33.70
CA GLN A 382 -20.47 -36.02 -34.12
C GLN A 382 -20.20 -36.02 -35.63
N SER A 383 -18.92 -35.85 -36.03
CA SER A 383 -18.25 -36.83 -36.91
C SER A 383 -16.72 -36.67 -36.95
N SER A 384 -16.10 -37.83 -36.96
CA SER A 384 -14.72 -38.25 -37.15
C SER A 384 -13.96 -37.76 -38.40
N LEU A 385 -12.63 -37.84 -38.28
CA LEU A 385 -11.60 -38.21 -39.29
C LEU A 385 -10.65 -37.12 -39.86
N THR A 386 -9.37 -37.52 -39.80
CA THR A 386 -8.25 -37.30 -40.73
C THR A 386 -7.48 -35.99 -40.73
N SER A 387 -6.24 -36.07 -40.23
CA SER A 387 -5.10 -35.29 -40.73
C SER A 387 -4.70 -35.75 -42.14
N PRO A 388 -4.22 -34.84 -42.99
CA PRO A 388 -2.88 -35.04 -43.55
C PRO A 388 -2.00 -33.78 -43.61
N LYS A 389 -0.72 -34.07 -43.75
CA LYS A 389 0.49 -33.21 -43.73
C LYS A 389 0.59 -32.20 -44.88
N SER A 390 1.11 -31.02 -44.51
CA SER A 390 2.23 -30.26 -45.12
C SER A 390 2.10 -29.67 -46.52
N SER A 391 2.13 -28.32 -46.59
CA SER A 391 3.17 -27.60 -47.34
C SER A 391 3.27 -26.13 -46.91
N GLN A 392 4.52 -25.69 -46.76
CA GLN A 392 4.99 -24.44 -46.21
C GLN A 392 4.67 -23.20 -47.07
N THR A 393 4.48 -22.05 -46.41
CA THR A 393 5.21 -20.82 -46.72
C THR A 393 5.23 -19.90 -45.49
N PRO A 394 6.36 -19.25 -45.14
CA PRO A 394 6.51 -18.52 -43.88
C PRO A 394 6.14 -17.03 -44.03
N PRO A 395 5.65 -16.38 -42.95
CA PRO A 395 5.93 -14.98 -42.74
C PRO A 395 6.54 -14.71 -41.36
N LYS A 396 7.78 -14.23 -41.41
CA LYS A 396 8.40 -13.16 -40.59
C LYS A 396 8.17 -13.13 -39.06
N LYS A 397 9.23 -13.57 -38.37
CA LYS A 397 9.87 -13.00 -37.15
C LYS A 397 9.15 -11.87 -36.41
N GLY A 398 8.90 -12.12 -35.13
CA GLY A 398 8.76 -11.12 -34.07
C GLY A 398 8.43 -11.74 -32.70
N THR A 399 9.37 -11.64 -31.76
CA THR A 399 9.22 -11.59 -30.28
C THR A 399 8.99 -12.86 -29.43
N SER A 400 8.83 -14.08 -29.95
CA SER A 400 8.58 -15.26 -29.09
C SER A 400 9.66 -16.36 -29.10
N GLN A 401 10.81 -16.14 -29.75
CA GLN A 401 11.94 -17.10 -29.76
C GLN A 401 13.11 -16.72 -28.85
N GLU A 402 13.12 -15.52 -28.27
CA GLU A 402 14.31 -14.97 -27.62
C GLU A 402 14.49 -15.38 -26.15
N VAL A 403 13.49 -16.05 -25.54
CA VAL A 403 13.62 -16.60 -24.18
C VAL A 403 14.15 -18.05 -24.19
N SER A 404 13.98 -18.79 -25.30
CA SER A 404 14.46 -20.19 -25.39
C SER A 404 15.95 -20.31 -25.70
N SER A 405 16.56 -19.37 -26.43
CA SER A 405 17.97 -19.49 -26.86
C SER A 405 18.97 -19.21 -25.73
N ALA A 406 18.65 -18.30 -24.81
CA ALA A 406 19.53 -17.98 -23.68
C ALA A 406 19.56 -19.09 -22.59
N ILE A 407 18.58 -20.00 -22.60
CA ILE A 407 18.49 -21.12 -21.66
C ILE A 407 19.14 -22.38 -22.25
N GLN A 408 19.13 -22.53 -23.58
CA GLN A 408 19.78 -23.67 -24.26
C GLN A 408 21.32 -23.61 -24.21
N GLU A 409 21.91 -22.40 -24.19
CA GLU A 409 23.38 -22.23 -24.17
C GLU A 409 24.04 -22.59 -22.83
N MET A 410 23.27 -22.74 -21.74
CA MET A 410 23.82 -23.19 -20.44
C MET A 410 23.76 -24.72 -20.23
N PHE A 411 23.11 -25.46 -21.13
CA PHE A 411 23.01 -26.93 -21.04
C PHE A 411 24.06 -27.70 -21.87
N ASP A 412 24.78 -27.04 -22.79
CA ASP A 412 25.72 -27.71 -23.71
C ASP A 412 27.19 -27.74 -23.24
N SER A 413 27.47 -27.47 -21.97
CA SER A 413 28.82 -27.61 -21.42
C SER A 413 29.06 -28.98 -20.78
N LYS A 414 29.20 -29.99 -21.65
CA LYS A 414 29.89 -31.29 -21.48
C LYS A 414 29.88 -31.95 -20.09
N SER A 415 29.09 -33.03 -19.93
CA SER A 415 29.59 -34.42 -19.81
C SER A 415 28.50 -35.41 -19.36
N ALA A 416 28.00 -36.26 -20.28
CA ALA A 416 27.64 -37.67 -20.03
C ALA A 416 26.96 -38.32 -21.27
N PRO A 417 27.03 -39.67 -21.40
CA PRO A 417 27.07 -40.36 -22.69
C PRO A 417 25.71 -40.82 -23.24
N LYS A 418 25.75 -41.15 -24.53
CA LYS A 418 24.67 -41.69 -25.37
C LYS A 418 24.05 -42.98 -24.81
N GLY A 419 22.71 -43.04 -24.84
CA GLY A 419 21.94 -44.27 -24.88
C GLY A 419 20.99 -44.46 -23.70
N SER A 420 19.76 -44.87 -24.02
CA SER A 420 18.63 -45.25 -23.16
C SER A 420 17.87 -44.15 -22.41
N ASP A 421 16.58 -44.07 -22.77
CA ASP A 421 15.42 -43.53 -22.06
C ASP A 421 15.54 -42.14 -21.41
N ILE A 422 14.87 -41.17 -22.06
CA ILE A 422 14.53 -39.88 -21.45
C ILE A 422 13.73 -40.22 -20.18
N PRO A 423 14.21 -39.87 -18.97
CA PRO A 423 13.41 -40.05 -17.77
C PRO A 423 12.20 -39.11 -17.89
N VAL A 424 10.99 -39.68 -17.90
CA VAL A 424 9.77 -38.91 -17.72
C VAL A 424 9.81 -38.34 -16.30
N VAL A 425 10.31 -37.11 -16.16
CA VAL A 425 10.26 -36.39 -14.89
C VAL A 425 8.83 -35.89 -14.72
N SER A 426 8.13 -36.38 -13.70
CA SER A 426 6.77 -35.95 -13.38
C SER A 426 6.73 -34.45 -13.03
N LYS A 427 5.63 -33.78 -13.39
CA LYS A 427 5.33 -32.38 -13.03
C LYS A 427 5.55 -32.15 -11.53
N GLY A 428 6.20 -31.02 -11.17
CA GLY A 428 6.63 -30.72 -9.79
C GLY A 428 7.94 -31.42 -9.34
N GLY A 429 8.53 -32.27 -10.19
CA GLY A 429 9.70 -33.09 -9.85
C GLY A 429 11.05 -32.54 -10.32
N MET A 430 11.11 -31.32 -10.89
CA MET A 430 12.37 -30.75 -11.38
C MET A 430 13.28 -30.34 -10.21
N LYS A 431 14.28 -31.17 -9.94
CA LYS A 431 15.39 -30.84 -9.04
C LYS A 431 16.33 -29.89 -9.75
N GLY A 432 16.48 -28.67 -9.25
CA GLY A 432 17.20 -27.65 -9.98
C GLY A 432 17.59 -26.42 -9.16
N THR A 433 18.59 -25.70 -9.68
CA THR A 433 18.94 -24.36 -9.24
C THR A 433 18.22 -23.35 -10.14
N PHE A 434 17.41 -22.50 -9.54
CA PHE A 434 16.67 -21.45 -10.24
C PHE A 434 17.26 -20.08 -9.94
N LYS A 435 17.15 -19.17 -10.90
CA LYS A 435 17.58 -17.78 -10.77
C LYS A 435 16.48 -16.86 -11.27
N MET A 436 16.13 -15.86 -10.47
CA MET A 436 15.16 -14.83 -10.83
C MET A 436 15.79 -13.45 -10.68
N ALA A 437 15.71 -12.64 -11.72
CA ALA A 437 16.19 -11.26 -11.70
C ALA A 437 15.06 -10.30 -11.34
N PHE A 438 15.40 -9.26 -10.61
CA PHE A 438 14.51 -8.18 -10.20
C PHE A 438 15.10 -6.83 -10.59
N ASP A 439 14.21 -5.86 -10.79
CA ASP A 439 14.62 -4.49 -11.12
C ASP A 439 15.20 -3.75 -9.90
N THR A 440 14.91 -4.21 -8.68
CA THR A 440 15.36 -3.57 -7.44
C THR A 440 15.92 -4.57 -6.42
N ALA A 441 16.89 -4.11 -5.62
CA ALA A 441 17.43 -4.87 -4.50
C ALA A 441 16.34 -5.23 -3.48
N GLN A 442 15.39 -4.31 -3.25
CA GLN A 442 14.30 -4.52 -2.30
C GLN A 442 13.41 -5.68 -2.74
N ASP A 443 13.02 -5.72 -4.02
CA ASP A 443 12.17 -6.80 -4.54
C ASP A 443 12.86 -8.15 -4.51
N ALA A 444 14.15 -8.19 -4.84
CA ALA A 444 14.95 -9.39 -4.71
C ALA A 444 15.08 -9.86 -3.25
N GLN A 445 15.26 -8.95 -2.30
CA GLN A 445 15.36 -9.31 -0.89
C GLN A 445 14.01 -9.76 -0.31
N THR A 446 12.91 -9.11 -0.70
CA THR A 446 11.55 -9.54 -0.32
C THR A 446 11.26 -10.93 -0.87
N PHE A 447 11.52 -11.17 -2.16
CA PHE A 447 11.31 -12.49 -2.76
C PHE A 447 12.20 -13.57 -2.11
N LYS A 448 13.48 -13.27 -1.86
CA LYS A 448 14.39 -14.14 -1.11
C LYS A 448 13.86 -14.47 0.29
N GLN A 449 13.35 -13.48 1.01
CA GLN A 449 12.81 -13.68 2.35
C GLN A 449 11.59 -14.61 2.32
N LEU A 450 10.67 -14.41 1.38
CA LEU A 450 9.50 -15.28 1.20
C LEU A 450 9.89 -16.73 0.92
N LEU A 451 10.93 -16.95 0.09
CA LEU A 451 11.45 -18.30 -0.18
C LEU A 451 12.15 -18.91 1.06
N ASN A 452 12.90 -18.12 1.82
CA ASN A 452 13.55 -18.56 3.06
C ASN A 452 12.54 -18.97 4.14
N GLU A 453 11.50 -18.16 4.35
CA GLU A 453 10.46 -18.43 5.34
C GLU A 453 9.68 -19.70 5.02
N PHE A 454 9.54 -20.03 3.73
CA PHE A 454 8.92 -21.28 3.31
C PHE A 454 9.87 -22.47 3.34
N GLY A 455 11.14 -22.28 3.74
CA GLY A 455 12.14 -23.33 3.91
C GLY A 455 12.74 -23.84 2.60
N PHE A 456 12.87 -22.99 1.56
CA PHE A 456 13.70 -23.33 0.40
C PHE A 456 15.18 -23.34 0.79
N LYS A 457 15.96 -24.24 0.17
CA LYS A 457 17.40 -24.35 0.41
C LYS A 457 18.18 -23.58 -0.67
N GLY A 458 19.43 -23.26 -0.36
CA GLY A 458 20.33 -22.60 -1.33
C GLY A 458 19.88 -21.19 -1.76
N VAL A 459 19.00 -20.54 -0.98
CA VAL A 459 18.47 -19.21 -1.31
C VAL A 459 19.55 -18.15 -1.08
N SER A 460 19.98 -17.49 -2.15
CA SER A 460 21.03 -16.48 -2.13
C SER A 460 20.59 -15.27 -2.94
N TYR A 461 21.03 -14.09 -2.53
CA TYR A 461 20.86 -12.85 -3.29
C TYR A 461 22.22 -12.38 -3.78
N TYR A 462 22.28 -11.98 -5.04
CA TYR A 462 23.46 -11.37 -5.65
C TYR A 462 23.09 -9.97 -6.12
N GLY A 463 23.87 -8.98 -5.67
CA GLY A 463 23.62 -7.56 -5.87
C GLY A 463 24.89 -6.80 -6.28
N ALA A 464 24.76 -5.85 -7.20
CA ALA A 464 25.71 -4.76 -7.46
C ALA A 464 27.21 -5.11 -7.33
N GLY A 465 27.77 -5.73 -8.37
CA GLY A 465 29.21 -6.01 -8.50
C GLY A 465 29.65 -7.41 -8.09
N GLU A 466 28.77 -8.25 -7.55
CA GLU A 466 29.09 -9.65 -7.24
C GLU A 466 28.87 -10.59 -8.43
N LYS A 467 29.98 -11.20 -8.90
CA LYS A 467 30.26 -12.40 -9.74
C LYS A 467 29.25 -13.00 -10.75
N TYR A 468 28.05 -12.46 -10.96
CA TYR A 468 27.07 -12.95 -11.95
C TYR A 468 26.19 -11.82 -12.54
N PRO A 469 26.75 -10.79 -13.22
CA PRO A 469 25.91 -9.88 -13.99
C PRO A 469 25.28 -10.64 -15.17
N MET A 470 23.95 -10.71 -15.22
CA MET A 470 23.24 -11.21 -16.39
C MET A 470 22.90 -10.03 -17.30
N GLN A 471 23.36 -10.07 -18.54
CA GLN A 471 23.03 -9.08 -19.57
C GLN A 471 21.82 -9.57 -20.35
N HIS A 472 20.74 -8.78 -20.38
CA HIS A 472 19.56 -9.09 -21.19
C HIS A 472 19.08 -7.81 -21.89
N ASN A 473 19.00 -7.84 -23.22
CA ASN A 473 18.61 -6.69 -24.06
C ASN A 473 19.42 -5.40 -23.78
N GLY A 474 20.72 -5.53 -23.53
CA GLY A 474 21.62 -4.41 -23.26
C GLY A 474 21.43 -3.74 -21.90
N ARG A 475 20.64 -4.37 -21.00
CA ARG A 475 20.53 -3.97 -19.60
C ARG A 475 21.20 -5.01 -18.71
N GLU A 476 21.96 -4.50 -17.73
CA GLU A 476 22.55 -5.31 -16.67
C GLU A 476 21.48 -5.62 -15.62
N LEU A 477 21.17 -6.90 -15.44
CA LEU A 477 20.30 -7.40 -14.38
C LEU A 477 21.15 -7.60 -13.12
N SER A 478 21.04 -6.67 -12.18
CA SER A 478 21.96 -6.54 -11.04
C SER A 478 21.43 -7.12 -9.73
N HIS A 479 20.17 -7.58 -9.66
CA HIS A 479 19.53 -8.10 -8.46
C HIS A 479 18.94 -9.48 -8.71
N ILE A 480 19.71 -10.52 -8.38
CA ILE A 480 19.38 -11.90 -8.72
C ILE A 480 19.15 -12.71 -7.45
N VAL A 481 18.00 -13.37 -7.35
CA VAL A 481 17.72 -14.38 -6.33
C VAL A 481 17.96 -15.75 -6.92
N ARG A 482 18.90 -16.51 -6.35
CA ARG A 482 19.13 -17.92 -6.64
C ARG A 482 18.45 -18.75 -5.56
N PHE A 483 17.81 -19.86 -5.90
CA PHE A 483 17.30 -20.83 -4.93
C PHE A 483 17.29 -22.24 -5.51
N GLU A 484 17.20 -23.25 -4.65
CA GLU A 484 17.17 -24.66 -5.05
C GLU A 484 15.80 -25.27 -4.74
N ASN A 485 15.19 -25.94 -5.71
CA ASN A 485 14.08 -26.86 -5.48
C ASN A 485 14.66 -28.28 -5.45
N ASP A 486 14.52 -28.97 -4.33
CA ASP A 486 15.00 -30.35 -4.14
C ASP A 486 13.98 -31.39 -4.65
N GLY A 487 12.89 -30.93 -5.29
CA GLY A 487 11.82 -31.75 -5.85
C GLY A 487 10.78 -32.20 -4.81
N ASN A 488 10.86 -31.68 -3.58
CA ASN A 488 9.89 -31.99 -2.51
C ASN A 488 8.77 -30.95 -2.39
N LYS A 489 8.79 -29.90 -3.21
CA LYS A 489 7.80 -28.81 -3.22
C LYS A 489 7.23 -28.64 -4.60
N ALA A 490 5.99 -29.07 -4.77
CA ALA A 490 5.25 -28.96 -6.03
C ALA A 490 4.75 -27.53 -6.28
N THR A 491 4.51 -26.73 -5.24
CA THR A 491 3.96 -25.37 -5.37
C THR A 491 4.93 -24.30 -4.88
N ILE A 492 4.92 -23.14 -5.54
CA ILE A 492 5.54 -21.92 -5.02
C ILE A 492 4.73 -21.39 -3.82
N PRO A 493 5.33 -20.73 -2.82
CA PRO A 493 4.58 -20.16 -1.69
C PRO A 493 3.53 -19.16 -2.19
N THR A 494 2.32 -19.18 -1.60
CA THR A 494 1.22 -18.29 -2.00
C THR A 494 1.62 -16.82 -1.94
N GLU A 495 2.36 -16.43 -0.91
CA GLU A 495 2.85 -15.05 -0.73
C GLU A 495 3.91 -14.67 -1.78
N ALA A 496 4.73 -15.62 -2.21
CA ALA A 496 5.69 -15.42 -3.30
C ALA A 496 4.98 -15.35 -4.66
N LEU A 497 3.94 -16.17 -4.87
CA LEU A 497 3.08 -16.11 -6.05
C LEU A 497 2.35 -14.77 -6.14
N ASP A 498 1.74 -14.32 -5.04
CA ASP A 498 1.03 -13.04 -4.98
C ASP A 498 1.98 -11.86 -5.15
N PHE A 499 3.19 -11.95 -4.59
CA PHE A 499 4.25 -10.99 -4.88
C PHE A 499 4.57 -10.93 -6.39
N LEU A 500 4.72 -12.08 -7.07
CA LEU A 500 4.96 -12.11 -8.51
C LEU A 500 3.78 -11.55 -9.32
N ARG A 501 2.53 -11.87 -8.94
CA ARG A 501 1.32 -11.31 -9.56
C ARG A 501 1.27 -9.80 -9.44
N ILE A 502 1.61 -9.25 -8.27
CA ILE A 502 1.67 -7.80 -8.04
C ILE A 502 2.77 -7.16 -8.90
N LYS A 503 3.94 -7.81 -9.01
CA LYS A 503 5.09 -7.24 -9.72
C LYS A 503 4.98 -7.29 -11.23
N LEU A 504 4.46 -8.39 -11.76
CA LEU A 504 4.37 -8.60 -13.21
C LEU A 504 3.03 -8.12 -13.77
N ASN A 505 1.98 -8.04 -12.93
CA ASN A 505 0.63 -7.60 -13.28
C ASN A 505 0.09 -8.29 -14.55
N ASP A 506 0.43 -9.57 -14.70
CA ASP A 506 0.13 -10.43 -15.84
C ASP A 506 0.09 -11.88 -15.35
N ASP A 507 -1.12 -12.39 -15.11
CA ASP A 507 -1.33 -13.70 -14.49
C ASP A 507 -0.88 -14.87 -15.39
N GLU A 508 -0.97 -14.72 -16.72
CA GLU A 508 -0.45 -15.73 -17.65
C GLU A 508 1.07 -15.78 -17.63
N LYS A 509 1.72 -14.61 -17.66
CA LYS A 509 3.17 -14.53 -17.55
C LYS A 509 3.69 -15.05 -16.21
N VAL A 510 2.97 -14.78 -15.12
CA VAL A 510 3.31 -15.33 -13.80
C VAL A 510 3.15 -16.85 -13.79
N ALA A 511 2.07 -17.37 -14.37
CA ALA A 511 1.84 -18.80 -14.46
C ALA A 511 2.93 -19.50 -15.28
N ASP A 512 3.34 -18.90 -16.41
CA ASP A 512 4.45 -19.39 -17.24
C ASP A 512 5.78 -19.38 -16.49
N ILE A 513 6.09 -18.31 -15.74
CA ILE A 513 7.32 -18.19 -14.96
C ILE A 513 7.35 -19.22 -13.82
N VAL A 514 6.23 -19.43 -13.13
CA VAL A 514 6.13 -20.40 -12.04
C VAL A 514 6.27 -21.83 -12.54
N GLU A 515 5.65 -22.14 -13.68
CA GLU A 515 5.82 -23.44 -14.35
C GLU A 515 7.27 -23.66 -14.83
N GLN A 516 7.91 -22.62 -15.39
CA GLN A 516 9.32 -22.67 -15.79
C GLN A 516 10.29 -22.83 -14.61
N MET A 517 9.91 -22.39 -13.41
CA MET A 517 10.64 -22.64 -12.16
C MET A 517 10.43 -24.07 -11.61
N GLY A 518 9.70 -24.93 -12.34
CA GLY A 518 9.49 -26.33 -11.97
C GLY A 518 8.40 -26.57 -10.93
N PHE A 519 7.55 -25.56 -10.67
CA PHE A 519 6.37 -25.69 -9.83
C PHE A 519 5.12 -25.97 -10.65
N ASP A 520 4.04 -26.36 -9.98
CA ASP A 520 2.72 -26.47 -10.56
C ASP A 520 2.27 -25.11 -11.10
N ARG A 521 1.74 -25.12 -12.32
CA ARG A 521 1.18 -23.93 -12.95
C ARG A 521 0.04 -23.41 -12.07
N PRO A 522 0.14 -22.19 -11.51
CA PRO A 522 -0.90 -21.63 -10.67
C PRO A 522 -2.14 -21.34 -11.49
N GLU A 523 -3.32 -21.51 -10.89
CA GLU A 523 -4.56 -21.10 -11.53
C GLU A 523 -4.49 -19.60 -11.88
N LEU A 524 -4.95 -19.25 -13.09
CA LEU A 524 -5.11 -17.85 -13.48
C LEU A 524 -6.11 -17.23 -12.51
N GLY A 525 -5.77 -16.09 -11.92
CA GLY A 525 -6.60 -15.47 -10.91
C GLY A 525 -7.99 -15.18 -11.48
N ASN A 526 -9.00 -15.94 -11.05
CA ASN A 526 -10.40 -15.62 -11.34
C ASN A 526 -10.74 -14.28 -10.66
N ARG A 527 -10.55 -13.18 -11.40
CA ARG A 527 -11.39 -12.00 -11.19
C ARG A 527 -12.79 -12.49 -11.53
N TYR A 528 -13.69 -12.50 -10.55
CA TYR A 528 -15.04 -13.09 -10.53
C TYR A 528 -15.12 -14.50 -9.93
N THR A 529 -15.16 -14.56 -8.59
CA THR A 529 -16.17 -15.33 -7.84
C THR A 529 -16.23 -14.76 -6.41
N PHE A 530 -17.45 -14.71 -5.87
CA PHE A 530 -17.97 -13.74 -4.90
C PHE A 530 -17.52 -13.92 -3.45
#